data_AF-L7UE05-F1
#
_entry.id   AF-L7UE05-F1
#
_cell.length_a   1.000
_cell.length_b   1.000
_cell.length_c   1.000
_cell.angle_alpha   90.00
_cell.angle_beta   90.00
_cell.angle_gamma   90.00
#
_symmetry.space_group_name_H-M   'P 1'
#
loop_
_entity.id
_entity.type
_entity.pdbx_description
1 polymer ?
#
loop_
_entity_poly.entity_id
_entity_poly.type
_entity_poly.pdbx_seq_one_letter_code
_entity_poly.pdbx_strand_id
1 'polypeptide(L)'
;MPLEPEAPLLTPEEIRLADIKTSARFLFQTLLTGDVRSTANELFYPFQLEEKRFATPEELVASWVKQLRLKRTDLVTLYDVEVLSLEAMEKKYGKPPARLGLDLRNTKDVWVAVGNLSGRAGVFLYKPYANEYRAFAYTD
;
A
#
# COMPACT_ATOMS: atom_id res chain seq x y z
N MET A 1 24.98 0.51 40.30
CA MET A 1 24.00 -0.15 39.40
C MET A 1 24.23 0.42 38.01
N PRO A 2 24.55 -0.39 37.00
CA PRO A 2 24.55 0.10 35.63
C PRO A 2 23.09 0.27 35.20
N LEU A 3 22.75 1.45 34.71
CA LEU A 3 21.46 1.74 34.08
C LEU A 3 21.47 1.00 32.74
N GLU A 4 20.65 -0.06 32.64
CA GLU A 4 20.32 -0.66 31.34
C GLU A 4 19.72 0.44 30.45
N PRO A 5 20.17 0.62 29.20
CA PRO A 5 19.53 1.57 28.31
C PRO A 5 18.13 1.03 28.00
N GLU A 6 17.10 1.69 28.52
CA GLU A 6 15.72 1.53 28.04
C GLU A 6 15.76 1.67 26.52
N ALA A 7 15.59 0.56 25.81
CA ALA A 7 15.35 0.58 24.38
C ALA A 7 14.17 1.54 24.15
N PRO A 8 14.27 2.53 23.25
CA PRO A 8 13.18 3.43 23.01
C PRO A 8 11.96 2.59 22.61
N LEU A 9 10.94 2.60 23.47
CA LEU A 9 9.65 2.00 23.17
C LEU A 9 9.16 2.70 21.89
N LEU A 10 9.12 1.96 20.79
CA LEU A 10 8.62 2.46 19.51
C LEU A 10 7.31 3.20 19.75
N THR A 11 7.21 4.42 19.26
CA THR A 11 5.99 5.21 19.43
C THR A 11 4.81 4.49 18.78
N PRO A 12 3.56 4.75 19.22
CA PRO A 12 2.38 4.14 18.60
C PRO A 12 2.29 4.41 17.08
N GLU A 13 2.90 5.49 16.62
CA GLU A 13 3.00 5.83 15.20
C GLU A 13 4.04 4.97 14.46
N GLU A 14 5.21 4.74 15.05
CA GLU A 14 6.22 3.83 14.50
C GLU A 14 5.73 2.39 14.44
N ILE A 15 4.97 1.94 15.45
CA ILE A 15 4.33 0.61 15.43
C ILE A 15 3.36 0.51 14.26
N ARG A 16 2.50 1.53 14.06
CA ARG A 16 1.56 1.58 12.92
C ARG A 16 2.29 1.60 11.57
N LEU A 17 3.35 2.39 11.46
CA LEU A 17 4.19 2.44 10.27
C LEU A 17 4.81 1.09 9.95
N ALA A 18 5.35 0.40 10.96
CA ALA A 18 5.93 -0.93 10.80
C ALA A 18 4.87 -1.97 10.38
N ASP A 19 3.66 -1.88 10.94
CA ASP A 19 2.53 -2.75 10.60
C ASP A 19 2.08 -2.55 9.15
N ILE A 20 1.84 -1.29 8.73
CA ILE A 20 1.48 -0.94 7.36
C ILE A 20 2.59 -1.35 6.39
N LYS A 21 3.86 -1.15 6.76
CA LYS A 21 5.01 -1.54 5.93
C LYS A 21 5.06 -3.05 5.74
N THR A 22 4.83 -3.81 6.80
CA THR A 22 4.79 -5.27 6.77
C THR A 22 3.63 -5.75 5.90
N SER A 23 2.44 -5.19 6.09
CA SER A 23 1.25 -5.48 5.28
C SER A 23 1.49 -5.15 3.81
N ALA A 24 1.99 -3.95 3.48
CA ALA A 24 2.27 -3.56 2.11
C ALA A 24 3.31 -4.46 1.45
N ARG A 25 4.40 -4.76 2.16
CA ARG A 25 5.43 -5.68 1.67
C ARG A 25 4.86 -7.07 1.42
N PHE A 26 3.95 -7.54 2.26
CA PHE A 26 3.24 -8.80 2.03
C PHE A 26 2.36 -8.70 0.77
N LEU A 27 1.49 -7.70 0.65
CA LEU A 27 0.63 -7.52 -0.53
C LEU A 27 1.42 -7.43 -1.83
N PHE A 28 2.54 -6.70 -1.85
CA PHE A 28 3.44 -6.64 -3.00
C PHE A 28 4.02 -8.01 -3.35
N GLN A 29 4.55 -8.74 -2.37
CA GLN A 29 5.10 -10.09 -2.61
C GLN A 29 4.02 -11.04 -3.14
N THR A 30 2.84 -11.03 -2.54
CA THR A 30 1.69 -11.85 -2.94
C THR A 30 1.24 -11.52 -4.38
N LEU A 31 1.28 -10.25 -4.78
CA LEU A 31 1.03 -9.84 -6.16
C LEU A 31 2.13 -10.35 -7.12
N LEU A 32 3.40 -10.28 -6.72
CA LEU A 32 4.53 -10.76 -7.52
C LEU A 32 4.51 -12.27 -7.72
N THR A 33 4.10 -13.03 -6.70
CA THR A 33 3.89 -14.49 -6.80
C THR A 33 2.64 -14.85 -7.60
N GLY A 34 1.83 -13.88 -8.01
CA GLY A 34 0.61 -14.07 -8.80
C GLY A 34 -0.63 -14.43 -7.98
N ASP A 35 -0.57 -14.35 -6.64
CA ASP A 35 -1.69 -14.70 -5.75
C ASP A 35 -2.61 -13.51 -5.49
N VAL A 36 -3.13 -12.94 -6.58
CA VAL A 36 -3.98 -11.75 -6.56
C VAL A 36 -5.27 -11.95 -5.73
N ARG A 37 -5.75 -13.19 -5.67
CA ARG A 37 -6.98 -13.53 -4.95
C ARG A 37 -6.81 -13.31 -3.46
N SER A 38 -5.70 -13.75 -2.88
CA SER A 38 -5.44 -13.54 -1.45
C SER A 38 -5.30 -12.06 -1.16
N THR A 39 -4.50 -11.33 -1.96
CA THR A 39 -4.37 -9.87 -1.86
C THR A 39 -5.75 -9.20 -1.89
N ALA A 40 -6.58 -9.48 -2.89
CA ALA A 40 -7.89 -8.84 -3.05
C ALA A 40 -8.84 -9.08 -1.87
N ASN A 41 -8.79 -10.24 -1.21
CA ASN A 41 -9.65 -10.51 -0.05
C ASN A 41 -9.29 -9.67 1.19
N GLU A 42 -8.04 -9.24 1.30
CA GLU A 42 -7.56 -8.43 2.44
C GLU A 42 -7.77 -6.92 2.24
N LEU A 43 -8.20 -6.50 1.05
CA LEU A 43 -8.38 -5.08 0.70
C LEU A 43 -9.72 -4.53 1.19
N PHE A 44 -9.75 -3.22 1.27
CA PHE A 44 -10.95 -2.48 1.57
C PHE A 44 -11.72 -2.13 0.31
N TYR A 45 -13.00 -2.53 0.25
CA TYR A 45 -13.92 -2.21 -0.84
C TYR A 45 -14.83 -1.03 -0.49
N PRO A 46 -15.14 -0.14 -1.45
CA PRO A 46 -14.69 -0.19 -2.85
C PRO A 46 -13.22 0.22 -3.01
N PHE A 47 -12.50 -0.53 -3.84
CA PHE A 47 -11.06 -0.42 -4.04
C PHE A 47 -10.73 0.37 -5.31
N GLN A 48 -9.84 1.35 -5.23
CA GLN A 48 -9.40 2.15 -6.39
C GLN A 48 -8.10 1.60 -6.95
N LEU A 49 -8.14 0.98 -8.13
CA LEU A 49 -6.96 0.53 -8.86
C LEU A 49 -6.70 1.49 -10.04
N GLU A 50 -5.62 2.26 -9.93
CA GLU A 50 -5.24 3.33 -10.85
C GLU A 50 -6.40 4.30 -11.10
N GLU A 51 -7.00 4.24 -12.30
CA GLU A 51 -8.12 5.07 -12.75
C GLU A 51 -9.48 4.34 -12.67
N LYS A 52 -9.50 3.07 -12.24
CA LYS A 52 -10.70 2.25 -12.13
C LYS A 52 -11.06 1.94 -10.68
N ARG A 53 -12.35 2.10 -10.35
CA ARG A 53 -12.90 1.71 -9.05
C ARG A 53 -13.57 0.35 -9.17
N PHE A 54 -13.26 -0.52 -8.22
CA PHE A 54 -13.78 -1.87 -8.11
C PHE A 54 -14.65 -1.98 -6.86
N ALA A 55 -15.90 -2.41 -7.02
CA ALA A 55 -16.80 -2.60 -5.90
C ALA A 55 -16.59 -3.96 -5.23
N THR A 56 -16.13 -4.96 -5.99
CA THR A 56 -15.98 -6.34 -5.53
C THR A 56 -14.55 -6.87 -5.73
N PRO A 57 -14.13 -7.85 -4.92
CA PRO A 57 -12.83 -8.50 -5.09
C PRO A 57 -12.71 -9.28 -6.39
N GLU A 58 -13.79 -9.88 -6.88
CA GLU A 58 -13.78 -10.65 -8.12
C GLU A 58 -13.41 -9.79 -9.33
N GLU A 59 -13.98 -8.58 -9.44
CA GLU A 59 -13.67 -7.65 -10.53
C GLU A 59 -12.22 -7.14 -10.46
N LEU A 60 -11.72 -6.89 -9.24
CA LEU A 60 -10.35 -6.47 -9.02
C LEU A 60 -9.36 -7.57 -9.43
N VAL A 61 -9.61 -8.81 -8.99
CA VAL A 61 -8.79 -9.98 -9.34
C VAL A 61 -8.77 -10.15 -10.86
N ALA A 62 -9.92 -10.09 -11.54
CA ALA A 62 -9.97 -10.22 -12.99
C ALA A 62 -9.15 -9.15 -13.72
N SER A 63 -9.11 -7.92 -13.19
CA SER A 63 -8.36 -6.81 -13.76
C SER A 63 -6.86 -6.92 -13.50
N TRP A 64 -6.47 -7.20 -12.25
CA TRP A 64 -5.06 -7.41 -11.91
C TRP A 64 -4.48 -8.65 -12.59
N VAL A 65 -5.20 -9.79 -12.66
CA VAL A 65 -4.73 -10.98 -13.39
C VAL A 65 -4.45 -10.65 -14.86
N LYS A 66 -5.29 -9.81 -15.49
CA LYS A 66 -5.02 -9.32 -16.86
C LYS A 66 -3.76 -8.47 -16.90
N GLN A 67 -3.57 -7.55 -15.96
CA GLN A 67 -2.36 -6.73 -15.88
C GLN A 67 -1.09 -7.54 -15.62
N LEU A 68 -1.12 -8.52 -14.72
CA LEU A 68 0.01 -9.43 -14.42
C LEU A 68 0.32 -10.37 -15.58
N ARG A 69 -0.65 -10.72 -16.43
CA ARG A 69 -0.37 -11.45 -17.67
C ARG A 69 0.33 -10.58 -18.71
N LEU A 70 0.02 -9.28 -18.72
CA LEU A 70 0.60 -8.32 -19.67
C LEU A 70 1.97 -7.81 -19.20
N LYS A 71 2.13 -7.54 -17.91
CA LYS A 71 3.38 -7.15 -17.26
C LYS A 71 4.08 -8.44 -16.81
N ARG A 72 5.26 -8.77 -17.33
CA ARG A 72 6.06 -9.91 -16.83
C ARG A 72 6.48 -9.69 -15.38
N THR A 73 5.57 -9.92 -14.44
CA THR A 73 5.83 -9.77 -13.00
C THR A 73 6.80 -10.78 -12.45
N ASP A 74 7.05 -11.86 -13.20
CA ASP A 74 8.14 -12.81 -12.98
C ASP A 74 9.54 -12.16 -12.92
N LEU A 75 9.74 -11.04 -13.63
CA LEU A 75 11.00 -10.27 -13.61
C LEU A 75 10.97 -9.10 -12.63
N VAL A 76 9.86 -8.90 -11.92
CA VAL A 76 9.68 -7.76 -11.03
C VAL A 76 10.07 -8.18 -9.63
N THR A 77 11.12 -7.54 -9.09
CA THR A 77 11.56 -7.74 -7.71
C THR A 77 11.17 -6.53 -6.86
N LEU A 78 10.66 -6.79 -5.66
CA LEU A 78 10.43 -5.75 -4.66
C LEU A 78 11.77 -5.41 -3.99
N TYR A 79 12.33 -4.24 -4.29
CA TYR A 79 13.61 -3.77 -3.73
C TYR A 79 13.43 -3.13 -2.36
N ASP A 80 12.45 -2.23 -2.25
CA ASP A 80 12.18 -1.50 -1.01
C ASP A 80 10.69 -1.18 -0.90
N VAL A 81 10.21 -1.03 0.34
CA VAL A 81 8.88 -0.52 0.65
C VAL A 81 9.04 0.64 1.61
N GLU A 82 8.69 1.82 1.15
CA GLU A 82 8.66 3.03 1.96
C GLU A 82 7.23 3.32 2.37
N VAL A 83 6.98 3.51 3.66
CA VAL A 83 5.67 3.96 4.16
C VAL A 83 5.82 5.36 4.69
N LEU A 84 4.95 6.23 4.24
CA LEU A 84 4.99 7.64 4.52
C LEU A 84 3.57 8.19 4.58
N SER A 85 3.38 9.28 5.33
CA SER A 85 2.10 9.98 5.34
C SER A 85 1.84 10.65 4.00
N LEU A 86 0.59 10.98 3.70
CA LEU A 86 0.25 11.69 2.48
C LEU A 86 1.02 13.02 2.35
N GLU A 87 1.22 13.75 3.46
CA GLU A 87 2.01 14.99 3.47
C GLU A 87 3.50 14.75 3.14
N ALA A 88 4.09 13.67 3.65
CA ALA A 88 5.45 13.29 3.31
C ALA A 88 5.57 12.85 1.84
N MET A 89 4.52 12.24 1.28
CA MET A 89 4.46 11.86 -0.13
C MET A 89 4.40 13.11 -0.99
N GLU A 90 3.54 14.06 -0.62
CA GLU A 90 3.41 15.34 -1.31
C GLU A 90 4.72 16.12 -1.34
N LYS A 91 5.49 16.08 -0.26
CA LYS A 91 6.82 16.69 -0.19
C LYS A 91 7.87 15.96 -1.02
N LYS A 92 7.84 14.62 -1.05
CA LYS A 92 8.88 13.79 -1.67
C LYS A 92 8.64 13.52 -3.16
N TYR A 93 7.39 13.27 -3.54
CA TYR A 93 6.97 12.88 -4.88
C TYR A 93 6.05 13.90 -5.57
N GLY A 94 5.63 14.95 -4.87
CA GLY A 94 4.67 15.94 -5.37
C GLY A 94 3.22 15.53 -5.13
N LYS A 95 2.26 16.34 -5.61
CA LYS A 95 0.82 16.13 -5.37
C LYS A 95 0.38 14.70 -5.70
N PRO A 96 -0.51 14.09 -4.90
CA PRO A 96 -1.03 12.76 -5.21
C PRO A 96 -1.71 12.85 -6.58
N PRO A 97 -1.55 11.84 -7.45
CA PRO A 97 -2.18 11.86 -8.76
C PRO A 97 -3.69 12.05 -8.58
N ALA A 98 -4.27 13.07 -9.24
CA ALA A 98 -5.71 13.37 -9.19
C ALA A 98 -6.60 12.16 -9.56
N ARG A 99 -6.01 11.18 -10.25
CA ARG A 99 -6.59 9.88 -10.62
C ARG A 99 -6.99 9.03 -9.43
N LEU A 100 -6.34 9.23 -8.27
CA LEU A 100 -6.57 8.45 -7.07
C LEU A 100 -7.89 8.83 -6.37
N GLY A 101 -8.58 9.87 -6.84
CA GLY A 101 -9.94 10.22 -6.40
C GLY A 101 -10.07 10.40 -4.88
N LEU A 102 -8.95 10.70 -4.21
CA LEU A 102 -8.89 10.91 -2.77
C LEU A 102 -9.77 12.10 -2.43
N ASP A 103 -10.86 11.83 -1.70
CA ASP A 103 -11.61 12.88 -1.05
C ASP A 103 -10.70 13.52 0.00
N LEU A 104 -10.14 14.68 -0.33
CA LEU A 104 -9.16 15.47 0.43
C LEU A 104 -9.65 15.86 1.84
N ARG A 105 -10.87 15.48 2.25
CA ARG A 105 -11.41 15.75 3.58
C ARG A 105 -10.86 14.81 4.65
N ASN A 106 -10.40 13.60 4.28
CA ASN A 106 -10.03 12.54 5.23
C ASN A 106 -8.58 12.06 5.10
N THR A 107 -7.70 12.89 4.53
CA THR A 107 -6.30 12.59 4.22
C THR A 107 -5.35 12.53 5.42
N LYS A 108 -5.76 13.04 6.59
CA LYS A 108 -4.91 13.07 7.79
C LYS A 108 -4.57 11.69 8.35
N ASP A 109 -5.43 10.70 8.11
CA ASP A 109 -5.21 9.32 8.55
C ASP A 109 -4.84 8.38 7.39
N VAL A 110 -4.56 8.93 6.21
CA VAL A 110 -4.17 8.13 5.05
C VAL A 110 -2.66 7.94 5.02
N TRP A 111 -2.25 6.68 4.95
CA TRP A 111 -0.85 6.30 4.79
C TRP A 111 -0.59 5.82 3.38
N VAL A 112 0.59 6.12 2.88
CA VAL A 112 1.04 5.81 1.53
C VAL A 112 2.20 4.84 1.63
N ALA A 113 2.06 3.65 1.05
CA ALA A 113 3.13 2.66 0.97
C ALA A 113 3.63 2.56 -0.47
N VAL A 114 4.84 3.04 -0.71
CA VAL A 114 5.53 3.03 -2.00
C VAL A 114 6.51 1.86 -2.06
N GLY A 115 6.18 0.83 -2.84
CA GLY A 115 7.06 -0.28 -3.17
C GLY A 115 7.84 -0.02 -4.46
N ASN A 116 9.16 -0.17 -4.43
CA ASN A 116 10.00 -0.17 -5.63
C ASN A 116 10.01 -1.57 -6.25
N LEU A 117 9.26 -1.72 -7.34
CA LEU A 117 9.06 -2.92 -8.13
C LEU A 117 9.95 -2.86 -9.38
N SER A 118 11.23 -3.21 -9.24
CA SER A 118 12.20 -3.22 -10.33
C SER A 118 12.27 -1.93 -11.16
N GLY A 119 12.26 -0.77 -10.48
CA GLY A 119 12.30 0.54 -11.11
C GLY A 119 10.92 1.16 -11.40
N ARG A 120 9.82 0.46 -11.07
CA ARG A 120 8.46 1.01 -11.03
C ARG A 120 8.03 1.28 -9.61
N ALA A 121 7.36 2.40 -9.37
CA ALA A 121 6.86 2.76 -8.05
C ALA A 121 5.42 2.29 -7.91
N GLY A 122 5.23 1.12 -7.30
CA GLY A 122 3.91 0.69 -6.85
C GLY A 122 3.54 1.45 -5.58
N VAL A 123 2.35 2.03 -5.52
CA VAL A 123 1.87 2.83 -4.39
C VAL A 123 0.54 2.27 -3.92
N PHE A 124 0.49 1.81 -2.67
CA PHE A 124 -0.74 1.47 -1.97
C PHE A 124 -1.16 2.61 -1.06
N LEU A 125 -2.46 2.87 -0.98
CA LEU A 125 -3.04 3.74 0.04
C LEU A 125 -3.75 2.93 1.10
N TYR A 126 -3.47 3.28 2.35
CA TYR A 126 -4.07 2.73 3.54
C TYR A 126 -4.90 3.79 4.24
N LYS A 127 -6.01 3.36 4.83
CA LYS A 127 -6.83 4.19 5.71
C LYS A 127 -7.16 3.41 6.98
N PRO A 128 -7.43 4.09 8.10
CA PRO A 128 -7.92 3.43 9.29
C PRO A 128 -9.30 2.83 8.99
N TYR A 129 -9.46 1.57 9.35
CA TYR A 129 -10.72 0.86 9.32
C TYR A 129 -10.90 0.07 10.60
N ALA A 130 -11.88 0.48 11.41
CA ALA A 130 -12.11 -0.01 12.77
C ALA A 130 -10.86 0.13 13.65
N ASN A 131 -10.03 -0.91 13.73
CA ASN A 131 -8.84 -0.96 14.57
C ASN A 131 -7.57 -1.32 13.79
N GLU A 132 -7.65 -1.39 12.46
CA GLU A 132 -6.57 -1.81 11.56
C GLU A 132 -6.43 -0.83 10.40
N TYR A 133 -5.29 -0.86 9.71
CA TYR A 133 -5.11 -0.13 8.47
C TYR A 133 -5.32 -1.08 7.30
N ARG A 134 -6.22 -0.72 6.39
CA ARG A 134 -6.47 -1.52 5.17
C ARG A 134 -6.18 -0.73 3.93
N ALA A 135 -5.58 -1.42 2.96
CA ALA A 135 -5.34 -0.86 1.64
C ALA A 135 -6.67 -0.71 0.89
N PHE A 136 -6.94 0.51 0.42
CA PHE A 136 -8.17 0.83 -0.33
C PHE A 136 -7.88 1.36 -1.74
N ALA A 137 -6.62 1.65 -2.05
CA ALA A 137 -6.22 2.01 -3.40
C ALA A 137 -4.82 1.50 -3.76
N TYR A 138 -4.55 1.32 -5.05
CA TYR A 138 -3.26 0.94 -5.61
C TYR A 138 -3.00 1.62 -6.96
N THR A 139 -1.74 1.95 -7.24
CA THR A 139 -1.26 2.42 -8.54
C THR A 139 0.20 1.96 -8.75
N ASP A 140 0.67 1.67 -9.97
CA ASP A 140 2.09 1.35 -10.26
C ASP A 140 2.63 1.97 -11.55
#